data_AF-A0A8J8EML7-F1
#
_entry.id   AF-A0A8J8EML7-F1
#
_cell.length_a   1.000
_cell.length_b   1.000
_cell.length_c   1.000
_cell.angle_alpha   90.00
_cell.angle_beta   90.00
_cell.angle_gamma   90.00
#
_symmetry.space_group_name_H-M   'P 1'
#
loop_
_entity.id
_entity.type
_entity.pdbx_description
1 polymer ?
#
loop_
_entity_poly.entity_id
_entity_poly.type
_entity_poly.pdbx_seq_one_letter_code
_entity_poly.pdbx_strand_id
1 'polypeptide(L)' 'MKAYITMLGRSTWAMVNAYYATVMNGYKPDEIYIFLENAYKQNLPKAVEALKIISEAYDFSPKIKWEIIEEDNL' A
#
# COMPACT_ATOMS: atom_id res chain seq x y z
N MET A 1 -17.42 -3.18 -4.14
CA MET A 1 -16.24 -2.40 -3.71
C MET A 1 -15.21 -3.37 -3.19
N LYS A 2 -14.04 -3.45 -3.82
CA LYS A 2 -12.91 -4.30 -3.45
C LYS A 2 -11.85 -3.44 -2.76
N ALA A 3 -11.41 -3.83 -1.57
CA ALA A 3 -10.37 -3.12 -0.83
C ALA A 3 -9.12 -3.98 -0.72
N TYR A 4 -7.95 -3.36 -0.78
CA TYR A 4 -6.68 -3.97 -0.39
C TYR A 4 -6.14 -3.21 0.83
N ILE A 5 -5.94 -3.92 1.95
CA ILE A 5 -5.46 -3.34 3.20
C ILE A 5 -4.06 -3.87 3.43
N THR A 6 -3.11 -2.97 3.71
CA THR A 6 -1.71 -3.35 3.91
C THR A 6 -1.04 -2.49 4.98
N MET A 7 0.10 -2.97 5.46
CA MET A 7 0.91 -2.27 6.45
C MET A 7 2.25 -1.88 5.84
N LEU A 8 2.61 -0.60 5.96
CA LEU A 8 3.93 -0.11 5.59
C LEU A 8 4.82 -0.07 6.83
N GLY A 9 5.67 -1.08 6.95
CA GLY A 9 6.70 -1.17 7.99
C GLY A 9 8.10 -0.86 7.47
N ARG A 10 9.11 -1.45 8.11
CA ARG A 10 10.55 -1.28 7.79
C ARG A 10 10.91 -1.52 6.32
N SER A 11 10.22 -2.43 5.62
CA SER A 11 10.51 -2.78 4.24
C SER A 11 9.38 -2.37 3.32
N THR A 12 9.54 -1.23 2.64
CA THR A 12 8.65 -0.83 1.53
C THR A 12 8.60 -1.90 0.44
N TRP A 13 9.73 -2.57 0.18
CA TRP A 13 9.82 -3.58 -0.88
C TRP A 13 8.95 -4.80 -0.60
N ALA A 14 8.86 -5.23 0.66
CA ALA A 14 8.00 -6.35 1.04
C ALA A 14 6.51 -6.04 0.78
N MET A 15 6.05 -4.84 1.15
CA MET A 15 4.69 -4.38 0.89
C MET A 15 4.37 -4.32 -0.61
N VAL A 16 5.31 -3.77 -1.40
CA VAL A 16 5.17 -3.64 -2.85
C VAL A 16 5.10 -5.01 -3.54
N ASN A 17 5.95 -5.96 -3.15
CA ASN A 17 5.93 -7.30 -3.72
C ASN A 17 4.63 -8.06 -3.40
N ALA A 18 4.11 -7.93 -2.18
CA ALA A 18 2.84 -8.53 -1.81
C ALA A 18 1.67 -7.97 -2.64
N TYR A 19 1.68 -6.65 -2.87
CA TYR A 19 0.69 -6.01 -3.74
C TYR A 19 0.83 -6.47 -5.19
N TYR A 20 2.05 -6.50 -5.74
CA TYR A 20 2.30 -7.01 -7.08
C TYR A 20 1.77 -8.45 -7.27
N ALA A 21 2.08 -9.35 -6.33
CA ALA A 21 1.57 -10.72 -6.39
C ALA A 21 0.04 -10.76 -6.37
N THR A 22 -0.60 -9.92 -5.55
CA THR A 22 -2.06 -9.82 -5.46
C THR A 22 -2.68 -9.40 -6.80
N VAL A 23 -2.13 -8.35 -7.42
CA VAL A 23 -2.59 -7.84 -8.73
C VAL A 23 -2.32 -8.84 -9.84
N MET A 24 -1.16 -9.50 -9.84
CA MET A 24 -0.80 -10.56 -10.79
C MET A 24 -1.80 -11.74 -10.74
N ASN A 25 -2.38 -12.02 -9.57
CA ASN A 25 -3.43 -13.03 -9.40
C ASN A 25 -4.84 -12.52 -9.78
N GLY A 26 -4.94 -11.38 -10.46
CA GLY A 26 -6.19 -10.84 -11.00
C GLY A 26 -7.01 -10.00 -10.02
N TYR A 27 -6.51 -9.75 -8.81
CA TYR A 27 -7.21 -8.88 -7.86
C TYR A 27 -6.92 -7.40 -8.15
N LYS A 28 -7.94 -6.70 -8.65
CA LYS A 28 -7.92 -5.26 -8.93
C LYS A 28 -8.79 -4.52 -7.90
N PRO A 29 -8.23 -3.97 -6.81
CA PRO A 29 -9.00 -3.23 -5.81
C PRO A 29 -9.49 -1.88 -6.36
N ASP A 30 -10.62 -1.40 -5.82
CA ASP A 30 -11.12 -0.03 -6.03
C ASP A 30 -10.44 0.95 -5.07
N GLU A 31 -10.08 0.47 -3.87
CA GLU A 31 -9.43 1.25 -2.82
C GLU A 31 -8.27 0.49 -2.17
N ILE A 32 -7.21 1.22 -1.82
CA ILE A 32 -6.08 0.73 -1.03
C ILE A 32 -5.99 1.54 0.26
N TYR A 33 -5.86 0.83 1.38
CA TYR A 33 -5.63 1.40 2.71
C TYR A 33 -4.25 1.00 3.21
N ILE A 34 -3.42 1.99 3.54
CA ILE A 34 -2.08 1.80 4.07
C ILE A 34 -2.06 2.20 5.54
N PHE A 35 -1.77 1.27 6.43
CA PHE A 35 -1.48 1.57 7.84
C PHE A 35 0.02 1.65 8.05
N LEU A 36 0.50 2.65 8.79
CA LEU A 36 1.92 2.78 9.10
C LEU A 36 2.12 3.45 10.45
N GLU A 37 3.18 3.06 11.16
CA GLU A 37 3.66 3.80 12.32
C GLU A 37 4.35 5.10 11.87
N ASN A 38 4.36 6.11 12.74
CA ASN A 38 5.01 7.39 12.46
C ASN A 38 6.49 7.24 12.08
N ALA A 39 7.19 6.24 12.64
CA ALA A 39 8.59 5.91 12.32
C ALA A 39 8.85 5.55 10.84
N TYR A 40 7.80 5.22 10.07
CA TYR A 40 7.90 4.85 8.66
C TYR A 40 7.28 5.89 7.71
N LYS A 41 6.86 7.06 8.21
CA LYS A 41 6.20 8.11 7.41
C LYS A 41 7.02 8.54 6.19
N GLN A 42 8.35 8.60 6.31
CA GLN A 42 9.27 8.94 5.22
C GLN A 42 9.19 7.96 4.03
N ASN A 43 8.74 6.72 4.25
CA ASN A 43 8.61 5.71 3.22
C ASN A 43 7.29 5.82 2.44
N LEU A 44 6.31 6.54 2.98
CA LEU A 44 4.95 6.61 2.43
C LEU A 44 4.89 7.14 0.99
N PRO A 45 5.60 8.24 0.60
CA PRO A 45 5.53 8.72 -0.78
C PRO A 45 6.00 7.67 -1.79
N LYS A 46 7.09 6.96 -1.48
CA LYS A 46 7.62 5.88 -2.32
C LYS A 46 6.67 4.68 -2.38
N ALA A 47 6.04 4.33 -1.26
CA ALA A 47 5.05 3.27 -1.18
C ALA A 47 3.82 3.56 -2.05
N VAL A 48 3.24 4.75 -1.91
CA VAL A 48 2.07 5.19 -2.69
C VAL A 48 2.38 5.18 -4.18
N GLU A 49 3.54 5.70 -4.58
CA GLU A 49 3.93 5.74 -5.99
C GLU A 49 4.09 4.34 -6.60
N ALA A 50 4.72 3.41 -5.87
CA ALA A 50 4.87 2.03 -6.34
C ALA A 50 3.51 1.34 -6.54
N LEU A 51 2.54 1.56 -5.65
CA LEU A 51 1.20 1.01 -5.78
C LEU A 51 0.47 1.56 -7.00
N LYS A 52 0.64 2.86 -7.31
CA LYS A 52 0.08 3.48 -8.53
C LYS A 52 0.66 2.85 -9.79
N ILE A 53 2.00 2.81 -9.89
CA ILE A 53 2.70 2.24 -11.05
C ILE A 53 2.28 0.80 -11.30
N ILE A 54 2.18 -0.03 -10.26
CA ILE A 54 1.71 -1.41 -10.40
C ILE A 54 0.26 -1.46 -10.86
N SER A 55 -0.62 -0.61 -10.32
CA SER A 55 -2.03 -0.61 -10.71
C SER A 55 -2.22 -0.20 -12.17
N GLU A 56 -1.52 0.85 -12.59
CA GLU A 56 -1.54 1.37 -13.96
C GLU A 56 -1.01 0.34 -14.96
N ALA A 57 0.05 -0.40 -14.61
CA ALA A 57 0.59 -1.48 -15.44
C ALA A 57 -0.40 -2.64 -15.68
N TYR A 58 -1.46 -2.73 -14.88
CA TYR A 58 -2.54 -3.72 -15.01
C TYR A 58 -3.89 -3.06 -15.37
N ASP A 59 -3.86 -1.86 -15.94
CA ASP A 59 -5.01 -1.12 -16.47
C ASP A 59 -6.10 -0.78 -15.43
N PHE A 60 -5.71 -0.39 -14.21
CA PHE A 60 -6.67 0.14 -13.22
C PHE A 60 -6.04 1.21 -12.31
N SER A 61 -6.91 1.99 -11.64
CA SER A 61 -6.48 3.12 -10.81
C SER A 61 -7.27 3.14 -9.48
N PRO A 62 -6.73 2.54 -8.40
CA PRO A 62 -7.38 2.53 -7.10
C PRO A 62 -7.22 3.86 -6.38
N LYS A 63 -8.20 4.21 -5.53
CA LYS A 63 -8.04 5.30 -4.57
C LYS A 63 -7.13 4.84 -3.43
N ILE A 64 -6.06 5.59 -3.14
CA ILE A 64 -5.11 5.24 -2.08
C ILE A 64 -5.32 6.17 -0.89
N LYS A 65 -5.55 5.59 0.29
CA LYS A 65 -5.70 6.25 1.58
C LYS A 65 -4.68 5.68 2.56
N TRP A 66 -4.31 6.45 3.57
CA TRP A 66 -3.40 5.98 4.61
C TRP A 66 -3.75 6.55 5.96
N GLU A 67 -3.40 5.81 7.00
CA GLU A 67 -3.57 6.20 8.40
C GLU A 67 -2.26 5.98 9.15
N ILE A 68 -1.73 7.06 9.73
CA ILE A 68 -0.53 7.01 10.56
C ILE A 68 -0.98 6.69 11.99
N ILE A 69 -0.52 5.58 12.51
CA ILE A 69 -0.76 5.16 13.89
C ILE A 69 0.40 5.69 14.75
N GLU A 70 0.08 6.35 15.85
CA GLU A 70 1.08 6.71 16.86
C GLU A 70 1.53 5.43 17.56
N GLU A 71 2.83 5.28 17.82
CA GLU A 71 3.34 4.15 18.60
C GLU A 71 2.71 4.21 19.99
N ASP A 72 1.92 3.20 20.34
CA ASP A 72 1.52 2.97 21.74
C ASP A 72 2.80 2.59 22.49
N ASN A 73 3.40 3.56 23.17
CA ASN A 73 4.44 3.32 24.17
C ASN A 73 3.79 2.61 25.37
N LEU A 74 3.46 1.32 25.23
CA LEU A 74 3.06 0.44 26.33
C LEU A 74 4.25 -0.36 26.86
#